data_AF-A0A8S3WM76-F1
#
_entry.id   AF-A0A8S3WM76-F1
#
_cell.length_a   1.000
_cell.length_b   1.000
_cell.length_c   1.000
_cell.angle_alpha   90.00
_cell.angle_beta   90.00
_cell.angle_gamma   90.00
#
_symmetry.space_group_name_H-M   'P 1'
#
loop_
_entity.id
_entity.type
_entity.pdbx_description
1 polymer ?
#
loop_
_entity_poly.entity_id
_entity_poly.type
_entity_poly.pdbx_seq_one_letter_code
_entity_poly.pdbx_strand_id
1 'polypeptide(L)'
;MDFSIVNMFGRVATVFIQFLILANAYAQTETEPPTTLTTKAPPTTTPSTTTTVVWETETLNEGQAIQKALQYLLQHRQPDWGWGNDTHHVMLTLQLANNTGKEIEQQGLEMQLSAKQMEIEILLMMSKHHESPPPLGRRAAYTLALGALCKDPRSFHGRDLVAALLHREPPHDLEFAYATLAACSSAAHVRRRHIRRLLDIANAAADHSLDTISMVILALRCVVQDHRHRSLLHFVRRPMAGLARQQHPDGSFGSLTTTALAIQALEESESGAGGPGGAGHQHWSLPAARKWLLERQRADGGWGDVAGTAAAVAALTPASLAAVRPPHCSDKLLDTRHEPMDSNGGDGSLKLAYQSGHNNNDSEVRNVSFTYTLWLGTNVTENYTLYMVAPRNISFYHVMQMAAAQDPKFKFEASEWPNGHYVHTLAGHKEEPMGYHYWLLYRLPEVPDPTSPPGNQLVAPVGVDDLLVEDGEHYLFWYKKL
;
A
#
# COMPACT_ATOMS: atom_id res chain seq x y z
N MET A 1 -38.36 -14.92 -58.11
CA MET A 1 -38.99 -15.86 -57.16
C MET A 1 -38.46 -15.54 -55.77
N ASP A 2 -38.58 -14.29 -55.30
CA ASP A 2 -39.79 -13.62 -54.76
C ASP A 2 -40.06 -13.94 -53.28
N PHE A 3 -39.93 -12.88 -52.45
CA PHE A 3 -40.62 -12.54 -51.19
C PHE A 3 -40.72 -13.59 -50.05
N SER A 4 -40.62 -13.30 -48.75
CA SER A 4 -40.67 -12.05 -48.00
C SER A 4 -40.06 -12.27 -46.61
N ILE A 5 -39.34 -11.28 -46.12
CA ILE A 5 -39.00 -11.03 -44.71
C ILE A 5 -40.21 -10.28 -44.10
N VAL A 6 -40.68 -10.68 -42.90
CA VAL A 6 -41.37 -9.86 -41.87
C VAL A 6 -42.05 -10.78 -40.83
N ASN A 7 -42.01 -10.38 -39.56
CA ASN A 7 -42.74 -10.88 -38.37
C ASN A 7 -42.13 -12.02 -37.54
N MET A 8 -41.14 -11.67 -36.70
CA MET A 8 -40.96 -12.33 -35.39
C MET A 8 -40.32 -11.39 -34.36
N PHE A 9 -40.90 -10.20 -34.16
CA PHE A 9 -40.62 -9.31 -33.02
C PHE A 9 -41.93 -8.72 -32.54
N GLY A 10 -42.58 -9.40 -31.58
CA GLY A 10 -43.88 -8.98 -31.09
C GLY A 10 -44.49 -9.99 -30.14
N ARG A 11 -43.82 -10.24 -29.00
CA ARG A 11 -44.38 -11.00 -27.86
C ARG A 11 -43.49 -10.98 -26.60
N VAL A 12 -42.98 -9.82 -26.18
CA VAL A 12 -42.41 -9.63 -24.82
C VAL A 12 -42.75 -8.27 -24.18
N ALA A 13 -43.43 -7.35 -24.88
CA ALA A 13 -43.63 -5.97 -24.42
C ALA A 13 -45.01 -5.66 -23.78
N THR A 14 -45.75 -6.65 -23.26
CA THR A 14 -47.17 -6.45 -22.85
C THR A 14 -47.53 -6.96 -21.45
N VAL A 15 -46.57 -7.02 -20.52
CA VAL A 15 -46.84 -7.40 -19.11
C VAL A 15 -46.33 -6.37 -18.08
N PHE A 16 -45.67 -5.28 -18.51
CA PHE A 16 -45.08 -4.30 -17.59
C PHE A 16 -45.85 -2.97 -17.41
N ILE A 17 -47.06 -2.83 -17.96
CA ILE A 17 -47.85 -1.57 -17.92
C ILE A 17 -49.18 -1.74 -17.13
N GLN A 18 -49.26 -2.71 -16.22
CA GLN A 18 -50.48 -2.93 -15.40
C GLN A 18 -50.28 -2.91 -13.88
N PHE A 19 -49.11 -2.49 -13.38
CA PHE A 19 -48.86 -2.36 -11.92
C PHE A 19 -48.51 -0.94 -11.44
N LEU A 20 -48.70 0.09 -12.27
CA LEU A 20 -48.28 1.48 -11.98
C LEU A 20 -49.43 2.51 -11.95
N ILE A 21 -50.70 2.11 -11.82
CA ILE A 21 -51.86 3.04 -11.85
C ILE A 21 -52.84 2.86 -10.66
N LEU A 22 -52.46 2.18 -9.56
CA LEU A 22 -53.34 2.04 -8.38
C LEU A 22 -52.59 2.26 -7.06
N ALA A 23 -52.20 3.51 -6.77
CA ALA A 23 -51.91 3.98 -5.40
C ALA A 23 -51.78 5.52 -5.24
N ASN A 24 -52.42 6.32 -6.11
CA ASN A 24 -52.44 7.79 -5.96
C ASN A 24 -53.87 8.31 -6.12
N ALA A 25 -54.68 8.17 -5.06
CA ALA A 25 -55.92 8.93 -4.87
C ALA A 25 -56.46 8.67 -3.45
N TYR A 26 -55.99 9.40 -2.44
CA TYR A 26 -56.78 9.70 -1.25
C TYR A 26 -56.26 11.00 -0.59
N ALA A 27 -56.93 12.08 -0.93
CA ALA A 27 -56.99 13.37 -0.24
C ALA A 27 -58.46 13.81 -0.44
N GLN A 28 -59.24 14.38 0.47
CA GLN A 28 -59.07 15.13 1.72
C GLN A 28 -60.40 15.00 2.52
N THR A 29 -60.44 15.38 3.80
CA THR A 29 -61.36 16.42 4.34
C THR A 29 -61.16 16.63 5.85
N GLU A 30 -60.98 17.91 6.23
CA GLU A 30 -61.48 18.63 7.43
C GLU A 30 -60.89 18.23 8.81
N THR A 31 -60.39 19.10 9.70
CA THR A 31 -60.70 20.50 10.10
C THR A 31 -59.64 21.00 11.13
N GLU A 32 -59.30 22.30 11.12
CA GLU A 32 -58.74 23.11 12.25
C GLU A 32 -59.79 24.19 12.58
N PRO A 33 -59.83 24.92 13.75
CA PRO A 33 -58.73 25.45 14.60
C PRO A 33 -59.12 25.42 16.15
N PRO A 34 -58.56 26.16 17.16
CA PRO A 34 -57.75 27.39 17.10
C PRO A 34 -56.52 27.54 18.02
N THR A 35 -55.75 28.54 17.60
CA THR A 35 -54.56 29.18 18.13
C THR A 35 -54.78 29.84 19.49
N THR A 36 -53.87 29.60 20.44
CA THR A 36 -53.61 30.51 21.57
C THR A 36 -52.11 30.82 21.65
N LEU A 37 -51.82 32.12 21.60
CA LEU A 37 -50.52 32.74 21.82
C LEU A 37 -50.15 32.67 23.31
N THR A 38 -48.96 32.17 23.66
CA THR A 38 -48.28 32.59 24.90
C THR A 38 -46.76 32.38 24.83
N THR A 39 -46.08 33.51 24.68
CA THR A 39 -44.85 33.97 25.38
C THR A 39 -43.62 33.06 25.54
N LYS A 40 -42.52 33.59 24.99
CA LYS A 40 -41.09 33.25 25.10
C LYS A 40 -40.57 33.04 26.55
N ALA A 41 -39.74 32.01 26.77
CA ALA A 41 -38.65 31.98 27.76
C ALA A 41 -37.54 30.99 27.33
N PRO A 42 -36.24 31.35 27.36
CA PRO A 42 -35.09 30.41 27.26
C PRO A 42 -34.43 30.19 28.65
N PRO A 43 -33.36 29.37 28.83
CA PRO A 43 -32.90 28.17 28.13
C PRO A 43 -32.63 26.98 29.09
N THR A 44 -32.41 25.76 28.59
CA THR A 44 -31.51 24.80 29.27
C THR A 44 -30.73 24.01 28.22
N THR A 45 -29.53 24.50 27.93
CA THR A 45 -28.49 23.80 27.19
C THR A 45 -27.93 22.66 28.05
N THR A 46 -28.12 21.41 27.62
CA THR A 46 -27.26 20.30 28.03
C THR A 46 -26.21 20.10 26.94
N PRO A 47 -24.90 20.11 27.26
CA PRO A 47 -23.85 20.00 26.26
C PRO A 47 -23.67 18.53 25.84
N SER A 48 -23.60 18.33 24.52
CA SER A 48 -23.12 17.12 23.86
C SER A 48 -21.60 17.02 24.04
N THR A 49 -21.13 16.36 25.09
CA THR A 49 -19.69 16.22 25.38
C THR A 49 -19.22 14.77 25.51
N THR A 50 -20.01 13.79 25.08
CA THR A 50 -19.71 12.38 25.37
C THR A 50 -18.94 11.66 24.25
N THR A 51 -18.97 12.14 23.00
CA THR A 51 -18.35 11.40 21.89
C THR A 51 -16.85 11.62 21.80
N THR A 52 -16.35 12.86 21.93
CA THR A 52 -14.92 13.19 21.76
C THR A 52 -14.02 12.55 22.82
N VAL A 53 -14.47 12.49 24.08
CA VAL A 53 -13.71 11.91 25.19
C VAL A 53 -13.58 10.38 25.09
N VAL A 54 -14.55 9.70 24.47
CA VAL A 54 -14.55 8.23 24.31
C VAL A 54 -13.54 7.79 23.23
N TRP A 55 -13.48 8.49 22.09
CA TRP A 55 -12.51 8.16 21.03
C TRP A 55 -11.05 8.38 21.45
N GLU A 56 -10.78 9.44 22.21
CA GLU A 56 -9.43 9.72 22.75
C GLU A 56 -9.00 8.67 23.79
N THR A 57 -9.93 8.16 24.61
CA THR A 57 -9.62 7.13 25.60
C THR A 57 -9.48 5.73 25.00
N GLU A 58 -10.28 5.40 23.99
CA GLU A 58 -10.17 4.12 23.26
C GLU A 58 -8.86 4.03 22.46
N THR A 59 -8.47 5.10 21.75
CA THR A 59 -7.20 5.15 21.01
C THR A 59 -5.97 5.13 21.91
N LEU A 60 -6.07 5.72 23.11
CA LEU A 60 -5.02 5.64 24.14
C LEU A 60 -4.86 4.21 24.68
N ASN A 61 -5.97 3.51 24.92
CA ASN A 61 -5.96 2.12 25.37
C ASN A 61 -5.37 1.17 24.31
N GLU A 62 -5.69 1.37 23.02
CA GLU A 62 -5.09 0.64 21.90
C GLU A 62 -3.57 0.82 21.86
N GLY A 63 -3.09 2.05 22.01
CA GLY A 63 -1.66 2.35 22.04
C GLY A 63 -0.91 1.64 23.17
N GLN A 64 -1.48 1.63 24.38
CA GLN A 64 -0.90 0.93 25.53
C GLN A 64 -0.91 -0.59 25.33
N ALA A 65 -1.98 -1.14 24.76
CA ALA A 65 -2.08 -2.56 24.48
C ALA A 65 -1.02 -3.00 23.46
N ILE A 66 -0.86 -2.24 22.36
CA ILE A 66 0.19 -2.49 21.37
C ILE A 66 1.57 -2.47 22.03
N GLN A 67 1.87 -1.46 22.86
CA GLN A 67 3.18 -1.36 23.53
C GLN A 67 3.50 -2.58 24.41
N LYS A 68 2.54 -3.04 25.22
CA LYS A 68 2.68 -4.26 26.03
C LYS A 68 2.90 -5.51 25.17
N ALA A 69 2.19 -5.60 24.05
CA ALA A 69 2.30 -6.71 23.12
C ALA A 69 3.67 -6.75 22.42
N LEU A 70 4.19 -5.60 22.03
CA LEU A 70 5.54 -5.47 21.47
C LEU A 70 6.60 -5.90 22.51
N GLN A 71 6.42 -5.51 23.77
CA GLN A 71 7.30 -5.95 24.85
C GLN A 71 7.22 -7.47 25.07
N TYR A 72 6.01 -8.05 25.04
CA TYR A 72 5.81 -9.50 25.09
C TYR A 72 6.57 -10.21 23.96
N LEU A 73 6.46 -9.72 22.72
CA LEU A 73 7.17 -10.28 21.57
C LEU A 73 8.69 -10.23 21.78
N LEU A 74 9.25 -9.10 22.23
CA LEU A 74 10.68 -9.00 22.51
C LEU A 74 11.16 -9.96 23.61
N GLN A 75 10.36 -10.15 24.67
CA GLN A 75 10.69 -11.08 25.76
C GLN A 75 10.66 -12.54 25.34
N HIS A 76 9.84 -12.89 24.35
CA HIS A 76 9.72 -14.25 23.80
C HIS A 76 10.66 -14.50 22.62
N ARG A 77 11.58 -13.57 22.32
CA ARG A 77 12.63 -13.76 21.32
C ARG A 77 13.62 -14.82 21.80
N GLN A 78 13.98 -15.73 20.90
CA GLN A 78 14.90 -16.83 21.17
C GLN A 78 16.38 -16.37 21.15
N PRO A 79 17.34 -17.17 21.66
CA PRO A 79 18.76 -16.82 21.70
C PRO A 79 19.40 -16.60 20.33
N ASP A 80 18.79 -17.15 19.27
CA ASP A 80 19.20 -16.96 17.88
C ASP A 80 18.65 -15.66 17.27
N TRP A 81 18.02 -14.81 18.07
CA TRP A 81 17.35 -13.57 17.66
C TRP A 81 16.10 -13.78 16.80
N GLY A 82 15.57 -15.01 16.73
CA GLY A 82 14.34 -15.34 16.04
C GLY A 82 13.14 -15.58 16.97
N TRP A 83 12.04 -16.00 16.38
CA TRP A 83 10.83 -16.48 17.07
C TRP A 83 10.45 -17.89 16.61
N GLY A 84 11.44 -18.70 16.25
CA GLY A 84 11.22 -20.03 15.70
C GLY A 84 10.45 -19.98 14.38
N ASN A 85 9.28 -20.63 14.32
CA ASN A 85 8.49 -20.65 13.09
C ASN A 85 7.84 -19.30 12.76
N ASP A 86 7.76 -18.37 13.71
CA ASP A 86 7.01 -17.12 13.59
C ASP A 86 7.91 -15.90 13.34
N THR A 87 9.22 -16.08 13.15
CA THR A 87 10.18 -14.98 12.92
C THR A 87 9.69 -14.02 11.83
N HIS A 88 9.28 -14.55 10.67
CA HIS A 88 8.76 -13.75 9.56
C HIS A 88 7.49 -12.97 9.92
N HIS A 89 6.60 -13.55 10.71
CA HIS A 89 5.32 -12.96 11.08
C HIS A 89 5.53 -11.83 12.09
N VAL A 90 6.39 -12.05 13.08
CA VAL A 90 6.78 -11.03 14.06
C VAL A 90 7.49 -9.87 13.37
N MET A 91 8.48 -10.14 12.50
CA MET A 91 9.20 -9.10 11.77
C MET A 91 8.25 -8.24 10.92
N LEU A 92 7.32 -8.88 10.20
CA LEU A 92 6.28 -8.19 9.43
C LEU A 92 5.42 -7.28 10.33
N THR A 93 4.91 -7.81 11.45
CA THR A 93 4.07 -7.05 12.39
C THR A 93 4.83 -5.89 13.02
N LEU A 94 6.09 -6.08 13.43
CA LEU A 94 6.91 -5.02 14.00
C LEU A 94 7.11 -3.87 13.00
N GLN A 95 7.32 -4.17 11.72
CA GLN A 95 7.44 -3.13 10.70
C GLN A 95 6.11 -2.41 10.43
N LEU A 96 4.99 -3.13 10.38
CA LEU A 96 3.66 -2.52 10.25
C LEU A 96 3.34 -1.59 11.42
N ALA A 97 3.71 -1.97 12.64
CA ALA A 97 3.56 -1.14 13.83
C ALA A 97 4.50 0.08 13.82
N ASN A 98 5.74 -0.07 13.37
CA ASN A 98 6.74 1.00 13.33
C ASN A 98 6.49 2.05 12.24
N ASN A 99 5.69 1.76 11.22
CA ASN A 99 5.29 2.72 10.19
C ASN A 99 4.22 3.71 10.66
N THR A 100 3.78 3.63 11.93
CA THR A 100 2.76 4.50 12.52
C THR A 100 3.32 5.75 13.21
N GLY A 101 4.63 6.01 13.10
CA GLY A 101 5.27 7.20 13.69
C GLY A 101 5.38 7.19 15.22
N LYS A 102 4.96 6.11 15.89
CA LYS A 102 5.33 5.84 17.28
C LYS A 102 6.72 5.22 17.24
N GLU A 103 7.75 6.02 17.51
CA GLU A 103 9.14 5.60 17.64
C GLU A 103 9.24 4.42 18.62
N ILE A 104 9.14 3.22 18.07
CA ILE A 104 9.65 2.05 18.73
C ILE A 104 11.16 2.14 18.46
N GLU A 105 11.89 2.86 19.32
CA GLU A 105 13.36 2.83 19.40
C GLU A 105 13.83 1.42 19.78
N GLN A 106 13.49 0.42 18.98
CA GLN A 106 14.03 -0.93 19.09
C GLN A 106 15.43 -0.86 18.48
N GLN A 107 16.39 -0.52 19.34
CA GLN A 107 17.82 -0.82 19.25
C GLN A 107 18.19 -1.40 17.89
N GLY A 108 18.55 -0.53 16.93
CA GLY A 108 18.63 -0.90 15.51
C GLY A 108 19.44 -2.17 15.23
N LEU A 109 20.44 -2.45 16.06
CA LEU A 109 21.26 -3.67 16.02
C LEU A 109 20.47 -4.95 16.34
N GLU A 110 19.60 -4.95 17.35
CA GLU A 110 18.80 -6.13 17.71
C GLU A 110 17.78 -6.49 16.62
N MET A 111 17.16 -5.47 16.03
CA MET A 111 16.26 -5.64 14.90
C MET A 111 17.01 -6.13 13.67
N GLN A 112 18.24 -5.64 13.44
CA GLN A 112 19.11 -6.15 12.37
C GLN A 112 19.47 -7.62 12.59
N LEU A 113 19.78 -8.04 13.82
CA LEU A 113 20.04 -9.45 14.12
C LEU A 113 18.82 -10.32 13.84
N SER A 114 17.63 -9.86 14.23
CA SER A 114 16.37 -10.56 13.96
C SER A 114 16.08 -10.67 12.46
N ALA A 115 16.35 -9.60 11.70
CA ALA A 115 16.26 -9.60 10.25
C ALA A 115 17.28 -10.55 9.60
N LYS A 116 18.50 -10.62 10.13
CA LYS A 116 19.54 -11.56 9.66
C LYS A 116 19.20 -13.01 9.97
N GLN A 117 18.63 -13.28 11.13
CA GLN A 117 18.13 -14.62 11.45
C GLN A 117 17.05 -15.06 10.45
N MET A 118 16.11 -14.17 10.12
CA MET A 118 15.11 -14.44 9.09
C MET A 118 15.75 -14.71 7.70
N GLU A 119 16.78 -13.95 7.30
CA GLU A 119 17.52 -14.21 6.06
C GLU A 119 18.16 -15.61 6.05
N ILE A 120 18.76 -16.03 7.17
CA ILE A 120 19.34 -17.36 7.33
C ILE A 120 18.25 -18.44 7.19
N GLU A 121 17.09 -18.27 7.83
CA GLU A 121 15.97 -19.21 7.70
C GLU A 121 15.50 -19.35 6.23
N ILE A 122 15.46 -18.25 5.47
CA ILE A 122 15.12 -18.28 4.04
C ILE A 122 16.17 -19.08 3.27
N LEU A 123 17.46 -18.80 3.50
CA LEU A 123 18.56 -19.51 2.83
C LEU A 123 18.55 -21.01 3.15
N LEU A 124 18.25 -21.41 4.40
CA LEU A 124 18.10 -22.80 4.81
C LEU A 124 16.88 -23.48 4.17
N MET A 125 15.76 -22.75 4.03
CA MET A 125 14.58 -23.24 3.34
C MET A 125 14.85 -23.47 1.85
N MET A 126 15.71 -22.65 1.24
CA MET A 126 16.12 -22.79 -0.15
C MET A 126 17.22 -23.85 -0.35
N SER A 127 18.14 -24.06 0.59
CA SER A 127 19.19 -25.07 0.42
C SER A 127 18.63 -26.49 0.35
N LYS A 128 17.51 -26.75 1.03
CA LYS A 128 16.81 -28.05 1.04
C LYS A 128 16.03 -28.38 -0.23
N HIS A 129 16.11 -27.53 -1.27
CA HIS A 129 15.38 -27.68 -2.53
C HIS A 129 15.53 -29.04 -3.22
N HIS A 130 16.66 -29.74 -3.02
CA HIS A 130 16.92 -31.04 -3.62
C HIS A 130 16.20 -32.21 -2.91
N GLU A 131 15.81 -32.04 -1.65
CA GLU A 131 15.16 -33.10 -0.85
C GLU A 131 13.64 -32.93 -0.85
N SER A 132 13.16 -31.69 -0.69
CA SER A 132 11.75 -31.35 -0.79
C SER A 132 11.57 -29.91 -1.26
N PRO A 133 10.60 -29.65 -2.15
CA PRO A 133 10.28 -28.28 -2.51
C PRO A 133 9.74 -27.55 -1.28
N PRO A 134 10.23 -26.36 -0.97
CA PRO A 134 9.83 -25.65 0.22
C PRO A 134 8.35 -25.24 0.15
N PRO A 135 7.66 -25.20 1.30
CA PRO A 135 6.25 -24.84 1.37
C PRO A 135 6.01 -23.44 0.78
N LEU A 136 5.05 -23.34 -0.14
CA LEU A 136 4.74 -22.09 -0.83
C LEU A 136 4.14 -21.04 0.11
N GLY A 137 3.28 -21.45 1.06
CA GLY A 137 2.77 -20.55 2.10
C GLY A 137 3.89 -19.91 2.93
N ARG A 138 4.89 -20.69 3.35
CA ARG A 138 6.05 -20.18 4.11
C ARG A 138 6.92 -19.25 3.26
N ARG A 139 7.15 -19.57 1.99
CA ARG A 139 7.84 -18.67 1.05
C ARG A 139 7.09 -17.36 0.85
N ALA A 140 5.76 -17.40 0.73
CA ALA A 140 4.93 -16.20 0.63
C ALA A 140 5.07 -15.32 1.87
N ALA A 141 5.10 -15.96 3.05
CA ALA A 141 5.29 -15.28 4.32
C ALA A 141 6.61 -14.52 4.41
N TYR A 142 7.72 -15.18 4.06
CA TYR A 142 9.03 -14.51 3.98
C TYR A 142 9.08 -13.41 2.92
N THR A 143 8.45 -13.64 1.77
CA THR A 143 8.39 -12.64 0.68
C THR A 143 7.71 -11.36 1.15
N LEU A 144 6.57 -11.49 1.86
CA LEU A 144 5.84 -10.35 2.40
C LEU A 144 6.63 -9.66 3.53
N ALA A 145 7.28 -10.43 4.41
CA ALA A 145 8.13 -9.89 5.48
C ALA A 145 9.35 -9.13 4.93
N LEU A 146 10.00 -9.62 3.86
CA LEU A 146 11.08 -8.90 3.18
C LEU A 146 10.59 -7.57 2.60
N GLY A 147 9.41 -7.55 1.98
CA GLY A 147 8.79 -6.32 1.49
C GLY A 147 8.55 -5.30 2.61
N ALA A 148 8.09 -5.74 3.77
CA ALA A 148 7.92 -4.88 4.94
C ALA A 148 9.25 -4.38 5.54
N LEU A 149 10.32 -5.16 5.39
CA LEU A 149 11.70 -4.78 5.75
C LEU A 149 12.42 -4.00 4.64
N CYS A 150 11.70 -3.57 3.60
CA CYS A 150 12.28 -2.76 2.53
C CYS A 150 13.39 -3.47 1.74
N LYS A 151 13.32 -4.81 1.67
CA LYS A 151 14.22 -5.65 0.89
C LYS A 151 13.47 -6.20 -0.31
N ASP A 152 14.06 -6.13 -1.48
CA ASP A 152 13.46 -6.67 -2.70
C ASP A 152 13.52 -8.20 -2.70
N PRO A 153 12.37 -8.91 -2.59
CA PRO A 153 12.35 -10.37 -2.60
C PRO A 153 12.61 -10.96 -4.00
N ARG A 154 12.61 -10.14 -5.07
CA ARG A 154 12.90 -10.59 -6.44
C ARG A 154 14.40 -10.72 -6.71
N SER A 155 15.23 -10.06 -5.91
CA SER A 155 16.69 -10.07 -6.02
C SER A 155 17.40 -10.60 -4.76
N PHE A 156 16.66 -11.30 -3.88
CA PHE A 156 17.17 -11.83 -2.61
C PHE A 156 18.39 -12.76 -2.80
N HIS A 157 19.59 -12.26 -2.49
CA HIS A 157 20.87 -12.95 -2.71
C HIS A 157 21.01 -13.58 -4.11
N GLY A 158 20.58 -12.84 -5.14
CA GLY A 158 20.62 -13.31 -6.53
C GLY A 158 19.56 -14.36 -6.88
N ARG A 159 18.54 -14.53 -6.04
CA ARG A 159 17.43 -15.47 -6.27
C ARG A 159 16.08 -14.73 -6.22
N ASP A 160 15.21 -15.07 -7.17
CA ASP A 160 13.85 -14.53 -7.22
C ASP A 160 12.90 -15.42 -6.41
N LEU A 161 12.54 -14.97 -5.20
CA LEU A 161 11.59 -15.68 -4.35
C LEU A 161 10.17 -15.63 -4.93
N VAL A 162 9.83 -14.54 -5.63
CA VAL A 162 8.50 -14.27 -6.18
C VAL A 162 8.24 -15.12 -7.42
N ALA A 163 9.25 -15.31 -8.29
CA ALA A 163 9.13 -16.14 -9.48
C ALA A 163 8.64 -17.56 -9.14
N ALA A 164 9.12 -18.14 -8.05
CA ALA A 164 8.68 -19.46 -7.63
C ALA A 164 7.23 -19.51 -7.12
N LEU A 165 6.75 -18.44 -6.45
CA LEU A 165 5.35 -18.31 -6.03
C LEU A 165 4.42 -18.22 -7.26
N LEU A 166 4.89 -17.61 -8.35
CA LEU A 166 4.13 -17.50 -9.60
C LEU A 166 4.22 -18.75 -10.48
N HIS A 167 5.28 -19.55 -10.31
CA HIS A 167 5.51 -20.76 -11.09
C HIS A 167 4.71 -21.95 -10.57
N ARG A 168 4.65 -22.14 -9.25
CA ARG A 168 3.91 -23.25 -8.62
C ARG A 168 2.74 -22.71 -7.83
N GLU A 169 1.56 -23.26 -8.11
CA GLU A 169 0.33 -22.85 -7.48
C GLU A 169 0.07 -23.67 -6.21
N PRO A 170 -0.20 -23.04 -5.05
CA PRO A 170 -0.60 -23.78 -3.86
C PRO A 170 -1.93 -24.52 -4.05
N PRO A 171 -2.08 -25.74 -3.48
CA PRO A 171 -3.34 -26.48 -3.57
C PRO A 171 -4.43 -25.83 -2.71
N HIS A 172 -4.09 -25.36 -1.50
CA HIS A 172 -5.04 -24.72 -0.59
C HIS A 172 -5.30 -23.26 -0.96
N ASP A 173 -6.57 -22.85 -0.96
CA ASP A 173 -7.00 -21.53 -1.40
C ASP A 173 -6.45 -20.39 -0.52
N LEU A 174 -6.33 -20.61 0.79
CA LEU A 174 -5.71 -19.65 1.71
C LEU A 174 -4.24 -19.39 1.35
N GLU A 175 -3.45 -20.45 1.15
CA GLU A 175 -2.04 -20.34 0.74
C GLU A 175 -1.90 -19.71 -0.64
N PHE A 176 -2.82 -20.04 -1.56
CA PHE A 176 -2.87 -19.44 -2.90
C PHE A 176 -3.14 -17.94 -2.84
N ALA A 177 -4.12 -17.51 -2.04
CA ALA A 177 -4.43 -16.11 -1.83
C ALA A 177 -3.24 -15.37 -1.20
N TYR A 178 -2.61 -15.98 -0.19
CA TYR A 178 -1.45 -15.39 0.48
C TYR A 178 -0.23 -15.29 -0.44
N ALA A 179 0.06 -16.31 -1.26
CA ALA A 179 1.11 -16.27 -2.26
C ALA A 179 0.85 -15.20 -3.33
N THR A 180 -0.42 -15.02 -3.73
CA THR A 180 -0.80 -14.00 -4.71
C THR A 180 -0.67 -12.59 -4.12
N LEU A 181 -1.07 -12.40 -2.85
CA LEU A 181 -0.82 -11.16 -2.12
C LEU A 181 0.68 -10.85 -2.06
N ALA A 182 1.51 -11.80 -1.61
CA ALA A 182 2.96 -11.59 -1.51
C ALA A 182 3.61 -11.24 -2.86
N ALA A 183 3.19 -11.88 -3.94
CA ALA A 183 3.67 -11.56 -5.29
C ALA A 183 3.24 -10.15 -5.73
N CYS A 184 1.97 -9.79 -5.50
CA CYS A 184 1.45 -8.47 -5.82
C CYS A 184 2.16 -7.36 -5.01
N SER A 185 2.30 -7.56 -3.71
CA SER A 185 3.01 -6.65 -2.79
C SER A 185 4.46 -6.43 -3.23
N SER A 186 5.09 -7.42 -3.86
CA SER A 186 6.44 -7.32 -4.43
C SER A 186 6.51 -6.64 -5.81
N ALA A 187 5.43 -5.95 -6.22
CA ALA A 187 5.28 -5.34 -7.53
C ALA A 187 5.48 -6.31 -8.71
N ALA A 188 5.23 -7.61 -8.50
CA ALA A 188 5.31 -8.60 -9.56
C ALA A 188 3.97 -8.70 -10.32
N HIS A 189 4.06 -8.97 -11.62
CA HIS A 189 2.88 -9.12 -12.45
C HIS A 189 2.07 -10.37 -12.07
N VAL A 190 0.87 -10.17 -11.53
CA VAL A 190 -0.07 -11.26 -11.25
C VAL A 190 -0.75 -11.70 -12.55
N ARG A 191 -0.54 -12.96 -12.93
CA ARG A 191 -1.09 -13.54 -14.16
C ARG A 191 -2.61 -13.56 -14.14
N ARG A 192 -3.25 -13.34 -15.30
CA ARG A 192 -4.72 -13.38 -15.48
C ARG A 192 -5.37 -14.66 -14.94
N ARG A 193 -4.68 -15.81 -15.02
CA ARG A 193 -5.17 -17.09 -14.46
C ARG A 193 -5.34 -17.03 -12.93
N HIS A 194 -4.39 -16.42 -12.21
CA HIS A 194 -4.46 -16.31 -10.76
C HIS A 194 -5.53 -15.29 -10.35
N ILE A 195 -5.66 -14.19 -11.09
CA ILE A 195 -6.74 -13.21 -10.88
C ILE A 195 -8.11 -13.89 -11.03
N ARG A 196 -8.32 -14.68 -12.09
CA ARG A 196 -9.60 -15.41 -12.27
C ARG A 196 -9.87 -16.36 -11.10
N ARG A 197 -8.89 -17.15 -10.65
CA ARG A 197 -9.07 -18.03 -9.50
C ARG A 197 -9.43 -17.26 -8.23
N LEU A 198 -8.79 -16.12 -7.95
CA LEU A 198 -9.18 -15.26 -6.82
C LEU A 198 -10.65 -14.79 -6.93
N LEU A 199 -11.09 -14.43 -8.14
CA LEU A 199 -12.47 -14.04 -8.39
C LEU A 199 -13.44 -15.21 -8.23
N ASP A 200 -13.06 -16.42 -8.65
CA ASP A 200 -13.86 -17.64 -8.49
C ASP A 200 -14.06 -17.96 -7.01
N ILE A 201 -12.99 -17.93 -6.20
CA ILE A 201 -13.05 -18.10 -4.74
C ILE A 201 -13.91 -17.01 -4.09
N ALA A 202 -13.74 -15.74 -4.51
CA ALA A 202 -14.53 -14.62 -4.00
C ALA A 202 -16.03 -14.73 -4.34
N ASN A 203 -16.36 -15.31 -5.50
CA ASN A 203 -17.75 -15.55 -5.90
C ASN A 203 -18.38 -16.73 -5.16
N ALA A 204 -17.59 -17.73 -4.79
CA ALA A 204 -17.98 -18.90 -4.00
C ALA A 204 -17.76 -18.69 -2.49
N ALA A 205 -17.81 -17.44 -2.00
CA ALA A 205 -17.36 -17.11 -0.64
C ALA A 205 -18.02 -17.89 0.50
N ALA A 206 -19.24 -18.40 0.30
CA ALA A 206 -19.96 -19.19 1.29
C ALA A 206 -19.34 -20.59 1.52
N ASP A 207 -18.55 -21.10 0.56
CA ASP A 207 -17.94 -22.42 0.60
C ASP A 207 -16.55 -22.43 1.25
N HIS A 208 -16.05 -21.27 1.68
CA HIS A 208 -14.70 -21.07 2.17
C HIS A 208 -14.68 -20.51 3.60
N SER A 209 -13.56 -20.72 4.30
CA SER A 209 -13.35 -20.14 5.63
C SER A 209 -13.23 -18.62 5.58
N LEU A 210 -13.59 -17.95 6.67
CA LEU A 210 -13.45 -16.49 6.80
C LEU A 210 -11.98 -16.05 6.62
N ASP A 211 -11.01 -16.85 7.04
CA ASP A 211 -9.59 -16.60 6.80
C ASP A 211 -9.26 -16.56 5.31
N THR A 212 -9.77 -17.53 4.56
CA THR A 212 -9.57 -17.61 3.10
C THR A 212 -10.15 -16.38 2.42
N ILE A 213 -11.38 -16.01 2.77
CA ILE A 213 -12.05 -14.84 2.18
C ILE A 213 -11.35 -13.53 2.56
N SER A 214 -10.92 -13.40 3.82
CA SER A 214 -10.15 -12.22 4.27
C SER A 214 -8.84 -12.09 3.48
N MET A 215 -8.12 -13.20 3.29
CA MET A 215 -6.88 -13.20 2.50
C MET A 215 -7.11 -12.92 1.01
N VAL A 216 -8.20 -13.43 0.43
CA VAL A 216 -8.59 -13.14 -0.96
C VAL A 216 -8.94 -11.66 -1.13
N ILE A 217 -9.64 -11.05 -0.17
CA ILE A 217 -9.93 -9.61 -0.18
C ILE A 217 -8.62 -8.82 -0.15
N LEU A 218 -7.69 -9.15 0.73
CA LEU A 218 -6.37 -8.50 0.80
C LEU A 218 -5.60 -8.63 -0.51
N ALA A 219 -5.55 -9.83 -1.10
CA ALA A 219 -4.89 -10.09 -2.37
C ALA A 219 -5.52 -9.29 -3.52
N LEU A 220 -6.86 -9.30 -3.64
CA LEU A 220 -7.58 -8.57 -4.67
C LEU A 220 -7.42 -7.05 -4.50
N ARG A 221 -7.39 -6.53 -3.28
CA ARG A 221 -7.11 -5.11 -3.02
C ARG A 221 -5.73 -4.71 -3.53
N CYS A 222 -4.70 -5.50 -3.21
CA CYS A 222 -3.37 -5.25 -3.77
C CYS A 222 -3.40 -5.24 -5.30
N VAL A 223 -4.08 -6.20 -5.93
CA VAL A 223 -4.18 -6.28 -7.40
C VAL A 223 -4.91 -5.06 -7.99
N VAL A 224 -5.99 -4.60 -7.35
CA VAL A 224 -6.80 -3.45 -7.82
C VAL A 224 -6.05 -2.12 -7.70
N GLN A 225 -5.09 -2.03 -6.77
CA GLN A 225 -4.20 -0.87 -6.68
C GLN A 225 -3.25 -0.75 -7.89
N ASP A 226 -3.05 -1.80 -8.70
CA ASP A 226 -2.44 -1.67 -10.04
C ASP A 226 -3.46 -1.04 -11.00
N HIS A 227 -3.09 0.06 -11.65
CA HIS A 227 -3.95 0.78 -12.59
C HIS A 227 -4.56 -0.12 -13.68
N ARG A 228 -3.86 -1.18 -14.10
CA ARG A 228 -4.33 -2.15 -15.11
C ARG A 228 -5.58 -2.92 -14.67
N HIS A 229 -5.83 -3.00 -13.36
CA HIS A 229 -6.87 -3.84 -12.77
C HIS A 229 -7.87 -3.04 -11.93
N ARG A 230 -7.86 -1.71 -12.01
CA ARG A 230 -8.80 -0.83 -11.27
C ARG A 230 -10.27 -1.18 -11.50
N SER A 231 -10.61 -1.71 -12.68
CA SER A 231 -11.96 -2.19 -13.01
C SER A 231 -12.43 -3.34 -12.12
N LEU A 232 -11.52 -4.08 -11.47
CA LEU A 232 -11.86 -5.19 -10.58
C LEU A 232 -12.38 -4.76 -9.20
N LEU A 233 -12.34 -3.46 -8.88
CA LEU A 233 -12.78 -2.93 -7.58
C LEU A 233 -14.20 -3.39 -7.19
N HIS A 234 -15.11 -3.47 -8.16
CA HIS A 234 -16.48 -3.91 -7.90
C HIS A 234 -16.58 -5.37 -7.43
N PHE A 235 -15.65 -6.23 -7.85
CA PHE A 235 -15.59 -7.63 -7.41
C PHE A 235 -15.08 -7.79 -5.98
N VAL A 236 -14.43 -6.77 -5.41
CA VAL A 236 -13.96 -6.79 -4.00
C VAL A 236 -15.10 -6.42 -3.04
N ARG A 237 -16.04 -5.59 -3.48
CA ARG A 237 -17.14 -5.08 -2.62
C ARG A 237 -18.07 -6.18 -2.10
N ARG A 238 -18.45 -7.13 -2.96
CA ARG A 238 -19.36 -8.22 -2.59
C ARG A 238 -18.78 -9.17 -1.52
N PRO A 239 -17.57 -9.75 -1.68
CA PRO A 239 -16.98 -10.60 -0.65
C PRO A 239 -16.71 -9.81 0.64
N MET A 240 -16.33 -8.52 0.57
CA MET A 240 -16.22 -7.68 1.77
C MET A 240 -17.55 -7.52 2.52
N ALA A 241 -18.64 -7.22 1.81
CA ALA A 241 -19.97 -7.10 2.43
C ALA A 241 -20.49 -8.46 2.96
N GLY A 242 -20.06 -9.57 2.36
CA GLY A 242 -20.29 -10.92 2.87
C GLY A 242 -19.55 -11.16 4.18
N LEU A 243 -18.25 -10.86 4.20
CA LEU A 243 -17.39 -10.98 5.38
C LEU A 243 -17.88 -10.10 6.53
N ALA A 244 -18.19 -8.82 6.28
CA ALA A 244 -18.68 -7.88 7.28
C ALA A 244 -19.91 -8.42 8.03
N ARG A 245 -20.84 -9.09 7.33
CA ARG A 245 -22.04 -9.70 7.92
C ARG A 245 -21.78 -10.91 8.82
N GLN A 246 -20.56 -11.43 8.82
CA GLN A 246 -20.16 -12.55 9.67
C GLN A 246 -19.65 -12.07 11.04
N GLN A 247 -19.68 -10.77 11.32
CA GLN A 247 -19.34 -10.28 12.65
C GLN A 247 -20.40 -10.75 13.66
N HIS A 248 -19.93 -11.38 14.73
CA HIS A 248 -20.75 -11.83 15.84
C HIS A 248 -21.21 -10.64 16.71
N PRO A 249 -22.27 -10.80 17.52
CA PRO A 249 -22.73 -9.75 18.43
C PRO A 249 -21.71 -9.30 19.48
N ASP A 250 -20.72 -10.14 19.79
CA ASP A 250 -19.61 -9.79 20.69
C ASP A 250 -18.51 -8.96 20.00
N GLY A 251 -18.63 -8.71 18.69
CA GLY A 251 -17.67 -7.99 17.88
C GLY A 251 -16.66 -8.88 17.14
N SER A 252 -16.60 -10.18 17.44
CA SER A 252 -15.63 -11.11 16.84
C SER A 252 -16.04 -11.65 15.47
N PHE A 253 -15.10 -12.32 14.81
CA PHE A 253 -15.36 -13.19 13.66
C PHE A 253 -15.08 -14.66 13.99
N GLY A 254 -15.27 -15.06 15.25
CA GLY A 254 -14.98 -16.41 15.74
C GLY A 254 -13.67 -16.47 16.53
N SER A 255 -12.56 -16.84 15.89
CA SER A 255 -11.25 -16.95 16.57
C SER A 255 -10.51 -15.61 16.62
N LEU A 256 -9.46 -15.53 17.46
CA LEU A 256 -8.58 -14.36 17.49
C LEU A 256 -7.91 -14.10 16.14
N THR A 257 -7.36 -15.14 15.52
CA THR A 257 -6.69 -15.04 14.22
C THR A 257 -7.65 -14.61 13.11
N THR A 258 -8.86 -15.19 13.11
CA THR A 258 -9.90 -14.84 12.13
C THR A 258 -10.35 -13.40 12.32
N THR A 259 -10.56 -12.97 13.56
CA THR A 259 -10.96 -11.61 13.90
C THR A 259 -9.88 -10.61 13.48
N ALA A 260 -8.62 -10.90 13.79
CA ALA A 260 -7.50 -10.05 13.41
C ALA A 260 -7.37 -9.91 11.89
N LEU A 261 -7.47 -11.02 11.15
CA LEU A 261 -7.37 -11.02 9.69
C LEU A 261 -8.59 -10.35 9.03
N ALA A 262 -9.79 -10.51 9.60
CA ALA A 262 -11.00 -9.85 9.11
C ALA A 262 -10.92 -8.32 9.29
N ILE A 263 -10.40 -7.83 10.43
CA ILE A 263 -10.13 -6.39 10.63
C ILE A 263 -9.20 -5.88 9.53
N GLN A 264 -8.07 -6.55 9.32
CA GLN A 264 -7.09 -6.21 8.27
C GLN A 264 -7.70 -6.16 6.87
N ALA A 265 -8.63 -7.07 6.57
CA ALA A 265 -9.34 -7.14 5.29
C ALA A 265 -10.46 -6.11 5.13
N LEU A 266 -11.02 -5.57 6.21
CA LEU A 266 -12.17 -4.64 6.17
C LEU A 266 -11.78 -3.16 6.39
N GLU A 267 -10.72 -2.88 7.15
CA GLU A 267 -10.37 -1.54 7.66
C GLU A 267 -10.19 -0.44 6.58
N GLU A 268 -9.54 -0.75 5.45
CA GLU A 268 -9.32 0.24 4.35
C GLU A 268 -10.61 0.71 3.63
N SER A 269 -11.79 0.22 4.03
CA SER A 269 -13.07 0.59 3.42
C SER A 269 -13.77 1.79 4.05
N GLU A 270 -13.36 2.19 5.26
CA GLU A 270 -14.00 3.32 5.96
C GLU A 270 -13.49 4.69 5.47
N SER A 271 -12.23 4.77 5.02
CA SER A 271 -11.60 6.03 4.58
C SER A 271 -12.17 6.62 3.27
N GLY A 272 -13.03 5.87 2.56
CA GLY A 272 -13.63 6.26 1.27
C GLY A 272 -15.14 6.53 1.32
N ALA A 273 -15.78 6.50 2.49
CA ALA A 273 -17.23 6.43 2.64
C ALA A 273 -17.89 7.62 3.37
N GLY A 274 -17.19 8.75 3.47
CA GLY A 274 -17.75 10.00 4.02
C GLY A 274 -18.62 10.81 3.04
N GLY A 275 -18.98 10.25 1.88
CA GLY A 275 -19.84 10.93 0.90
C GLY A 275 -21.34 10.70 1.18
N PRO A 276 -22.19 11.74 1.23
CA PRO A 276 -23.62 11.59 1.44
C PRO A 276 -24.24 10.95 0.19
N GLY A 277 -24.37 9.62 0.21
CA GLY A 277 -24.89 8.82 -0.91
C GLY A 277 -24.36 7.38 -1.02
N GLY A 278 -23.35 7.00 -0.21
CA GLY A 278 -22.81 5.63 -0.18
C GLY A 278 -23.66 4.66 0.63
N ALA A 279 -24.70 4.08 0.04
CA ALA A 279 -25.43 2.96 0.61
C ALA A 279 -24.50 1.73 0.77
N GLY A 280 -24.04 1.44 1.98
CA GLY A 280 -23.25 0.22 2.26
C GLY A 280 -22.64 0.02 3.66
N HIS A 281 -22.73 0.98 4.59
CA HIS A 281 -21.99 0.93 5.87
C HIS A 281 -22.88 0.63 7.08
N GLN A 282 -23.47 -0.57 7.16
CA GLN A 282 -24.33 -0.92 8.30
C GLN A 282 -24.18 -2.34 8.85
N HIS A 283 -23.12 -3.07 8.51
CA HIS A 283 -23.05 -4.50 8.84
C HIS A 283 -21.85 -4.97 9.65
N TRP A 284 -20.86 -4.12 9.92
CA TRP A 284 -19.82 -4.43 10.91
C TRP A 284 -19.39 -3.19 11.69
N SER A 285 -18.79 -3.40 12.86
CA SER A 285 -18.29 -2.38 13.77
C SER A 285 -16.81 -2.66 14.06
N LEU A 286 -15.93 -1.83 13.49
CA LEU A 286 -14.50 -1.85 13.78
C LEU A 286 -14.21 -1.63 15.28
N PRO A 287 -14.83 -0.64 15.96
CA PRO A 287 -14.62 -0.44 17.40
C PRO A 287 -15.00 -1.66 18.24
N ALA A 288 -16.10 -2.36 17.90
CA ALA A 288 -16.49 -3.58 18.61
C ALA A 288 -15.47 -4.72 18.43
N ALA A 289 -14.95 -4.90 17.21
CA ALA A 289 -13.93 -5.93 16.93
C ALA A 289 -12.61 -5.63 17.66
N ARG A 290 -12.16 -4.37 17.67
CA ARG A 290 -10.95 -3.96 18.39
C ARG A 290 -11.13 -4.06 19.89
N LYS A 291 -12.27 -3.63 20.43
CA LYS A 291 -12.61 -3.81 21.85
C LYS A 291 -12.57 -5.29 22.26
N TRP A 292 -13.16 -6.18 21.45
CA TRP A 292 -13.12 -7.62 21.69
C TRP A 292 -11.69 -8.19 21.77
N LEU A 293 -10.77 -7.68 20.93
CA LEU A 293 -9.35 -8.03 20.99
C LEU A 293 -8.72 -7.51 22.29
N LEU A 294 -8.92 -6.23 22.62
CA LEU A 294 -8.34 -5.59 23.82
C LEU A 294 -8.74 -6.29 25.11
N GLU A 295 -10.01 -6.70 25.25
CA GLU A 295 -10.52 -7.43 26.42
C GLU A 295 -9.86 -8.80 26.63
N ARG A 296 -9.18 -9.33 25.61
CA ARG A 296 -8.47 -10.62 25.64
C ARG A 296 -6.97 -10.50 25.82
N GLN A 297 -6.44 -9.28 25.90
CA GLN A 297 -5.04 -9.10 26.24
C GLN A 297 -4.79 -9.60 27.66
N ARG A 298 -3.82 -10.49 27.82
CA ARG A 298 -3.44 -11.04 29.13
C ARG A 298 -2.57 -10.05 29.91
N ALA A 299 -2.40 -10.31 31.20
CA ALA A 299 -1.60 -9.46 32.09
C ALA A 299 -0.12 -9.37 31.68
N ASP A 300 0.40 -10.38 30.98
CA ASP A 300 1.74 -10.41 30.40
C ASP A 300 1.86 -9.58 29.10
N GLY A 301 0.77 -8.98 28.63
CA GLY A 301 0.71 -8.19 27.40
C GLY A 301 0.46 -9.00 26.12
N GLY A 302 0.45 -10.34 26.20
CA GLY A 302 0.25 -11.22 25.05
C GLY A 302 -1.18 -11.67 24.84
N TRP A 303 -1.40 -12.39 23.74
CA TRP A 303 -2.67 -13.06 23.41
C TRP A 303 -2.60 -14.60 23.43
N GLY A 304 -1.57 -15.14 24.08
CA GLY A 304 -1.43 -16.57 24.32
C GLY A 304 -0.11 -17.13 23.85
N ASP A 305 0.25 -16.79 22.63
CA ASP A 305 1.49 -17.19 21.98
C ASP A 305 2.01 -16.05 21.08
N VAL A 306 3.17 -16.28 20.47
CA VAL A 306 3.82 -15.30 19.59
C VAL A 306 2.96 -15.00 18.37
N ALA A 307 2.41 -16.04 17.72
CA ALA A 307 1.59 -15.89 16.52
C ALA A 307 0.28 -15.11 16.80
N GLY A 308 -0.45 -15.46 17.85
CA GLY A 308 -1.67 -14.76 18.25
C GLY A 308 -1.40 -13.32 18.67
N THR A 309 -0.29 -13.08 19.37
CA THR A 309 0.11 -11.71 19.75
C THR A 309 0.47 -10.87 18.53
N ALA A 310 1.22 -11.41 17.58
CA ALA A 310 1.58 -10.71 16.34
C ALA A 310 0.35 -10.43 15.46
N ALA A 311 -0.62 -11.37 15.38
CA ALA A 311 -1.86 -11.17 14.65
C ALA A 311 -2.73 -10.07 15.30
N ALA A 312 -2.87 -10.07 16.63
CA ALA A 312 -3.61 -9.04 17.36
C ALA A 312 -2.98 -7.64 17.16
N VAL A 313 -1.64 -7.54 17.25
CA VAL A 313 -0.94 -6.28 16.99
C VAL A 313 -1.19 -5.79 15.56
N ALA A 314 -1.06 -6.66 14.56
CA ALA A 314 -1.34 -6.29 13.17
C ALA A 314 -2.77 -5.71 13.03
N ALA A 315 -3.78 -6.32 13.63
CA ALA A 315 -5.16 -5.85 13.58
C ALA A 315 -5.43 -4.53 14.33
N LEU A 316 -4.64 -4.22 15.36
CA LEU A 316 -4.73 -2.96 16.10
C LEU A 316 -3.92 -1.83 15.43
N THR A 317 -3.00 -2.16 14.53
CA THR A 317 -2.27 -1.18 13.75
C THR A 317 -3.06 -0.75 12.52
N PRO A 318 -3.06 0.55 12.16
CA PRO A 318 -3.79 1.06 11.00
C PRO A 318 -3.22 0.59 9.64
N ALA A 319 -2.06 -0.05 9.64
CA ALA A 319 -1.44 -0.58 8.43
C ALA A 319 -1.99 -1.99 8.12
N SER A 320 -2.50 -2.16 6.89
CA SER A 320 -2.98 -3.46 6.39
C SER A 320 -1.86 -4.25 5.69
N LEU A 321 -1.94 -5.58 5.71
CA LEU A 321 -1.10 -6.46 4.87
C LEU A 321 -1.14 -6.08 3.37
N ALA A 322 -2.25 -5.54 2.89
CA ALA A 322 -2.39 -5.07 1.50
C ALA A 322 -1.57 -3.79 1.21
N ALA A 323 -1.19 -3.04 2.24
CA ALA A 323 -0.38 -1.83 2.13
C ALA A 323 1.14 -2.12 2.12
N VAL A 324 1.56 -3.36 2.35
CA VAL A 324 2.98 -3.74 2.26
C VAL A 324 3.41 -3.64 0.81
N ARG A 325 4.24 -2.63 0.50
CA ARG A 325 4.90 -2.49 -0.79
C ARG A 325 6.32 -1.94 -0.61
N PRO A 326 7.33 -2.51 -1.30
CA PRO A 326 8.68 -1.95 -1.38
C PRO A 326 8.75 -0.44 -1.69
N PRO A 327 7.90 0.17 -2.56
CA PRO A 327 7.92 1.62 -2.79
C PRO A 327 7.48 2.49 -1.60
N HIS A 328 6.87 1.95 -0.53
CA HIS A 328 6.60 2.73 0.69
C HIS A 328 7.81 2.81 1.63
N CYS A 329 8.93 2.22 1.23
CA CYS A 329 10.19 2.26 1.96
C CYS A 329 11.14 3.38 1.54
N SER A 330 10.82 4.13 0.46
CA SER A 330 11.62 5.28 0.04
C SER A 330 11.68 6.38 1.09
N ASP A 331 10.72 6.43 2.03
CA ASP A 331 10.75 7.36 3.17
C ASP A 331 11.74 6.98 4.28
N LYS A 332 12.11 5.70 4.42
CA LYS A 332 13.03 5.22 5.48
C LYS A 332 14.46 4.94 4.98
N LEU A 333 14.67 4.88 3.66
CA LEU A 333 15.99 4.61 3.06
C LEU A 333 16.91 5.84 2.94
N LEU A 334 16.43 7.04 3.32
CA LEU A 334 17.26 8.24 3.38
C LEU A 334 18.02 8.42 4.70
N ASP A 335 17.80 7.54 5.69
CA ASP A 335 18.49 7.63 7.00
C ASP A 335 19.44 6.44 7.29
N THR A 336 19.52 5.46 6.38
CA THR A 336 20.40 4.28 6.56
C THR A 336 21.01 3.80 5.24
N ARG A 337 21.85 4.63 4.61
CA ARG A 337 22.94 4.14 3.74
C ARG A 337 24.26 4.54 4.39
N HIS A 338 24.86 3.57 5.09
CA HIS A 338 26.15 3.00 4.70
C HIS A 338 27.29 4.01 4.81
N GLU A 339 27.93 4.01 5.98
CA GLU A 339 29.36 4.22 6.11
C GLU A 339 30.08 3.45 4.99
N PRO A 340 30.90 4.11 4.16
CA PRO A 340 31.76 3.42 3.22
C PRO A 340 32.77 2.59 3.99
N MET A 341 32.82 1.30 3.68
CA MET A 341 33.89 0.42 4.13
C MET A 341 35.15 0.82 3.36
N ASP A 342 35.91 1.77 3.89
CA ASP A 342 37.19 2.18 3.32
C ASP A 342 38.22 1.06 3.53
N SER A 343 38.48 0.31 2.46
CA SER A 343 39.72 -0.44 2.31
C SER A 343 40.83 0.53 1.89
N ASN A 344 41.62 1.00 2.85
CA ASN A 344 43.06 1.19 2.66
C ASN A 344 43.75 1.42 4.00
N GLY A 345 44.87 0.71 4.19
CA GLY A 345 45.53 0.51 5.47
C GLY A 345 46.30 1.71 6.02
N GLY A 346 46.52 1.62 7.34
CA GLY A 346 47.71 2.11 8.05
C GLY A 346 47.85 3.62 8.23
N ASP A 347 47.48 4.12 9.41
CA ASP A 347 48.38 4.69 10.44
C ASP A 347 47.53 5.35 11.55
N GLY A 348 48.09 5.45 12.75
CA GLY A 348 47.40 5.73 14.00
C GLY A 348 46.76 7.13 14.09
N SER A 349 45.62 7.19 14.79
CA SER A 349 45.59 7.79 16.14
C SER A 349 44.14 7.94 16.60
N LEU A 350 43.80 7.22 17.66
CA LEU A 350 42.65 7.49 18.52
C LEU A 350 42.66 8.97 18.96
N LYS A 351 41.57 9.69 18.70
CA LYS A 351 41.11 10.78 19.57
C LYS A 351 39.60 10.67 19.77
N LEU A 352 39.25 10.04 20.89
CA LEU A 352 38.00 10.24 21.59
C LEU A 352 37.92 11.72 22.02
N ALA A 353 36.88 12.43 21.62
CA ALA A 353 36.47 13.67 22.26
C ALA A 353 34.95 13.75 22.24
N TYR A 354 34.35 13.15 23.26
CA TYR A 354 33.03 13.51 23.76
C TYR A 354 33.15 14.90 24.37
N GLN A 355 32.49 15.92 23.81
CA GLN A 355 32.16 17.14 24.55
C GLN A 355 30.92 17.84 23.99
N SER A 356 29.96 17.94 24.92
CA SER A 356 28.70 18.67 24.93
C SER A 356 28.76 20.12 24.42
N GLY A 357 27.80 20.45 23.54
CA GLY A 357 26.91 21.61 23.65
C GLY A 357 27.38 22.96 23.11
N HIS A 358 26.82 23.38 21.97
CA HIS A 358 26.19 24.72 21.83
C HIS A 358 25.31 24.83 20.58
N ASN A 359 24.17 25.51 20.78
CA ASN A 359 23.20 25.95 19.78
C ASN A 359 23.85 26.74 18.63
N ASN A 360 23.33 26.60 17.42
CA ASN A 360 22.74 27.71 16.65
C ASN A 360 22.16 27.23 15.31
N ASN A 361 21.04 27.86 14.94
CA ASN A 361 20.33 27.83 13.66
C ASN A 361 21.14 27.33 12.45
N ASP A 362 20.61 26.32 11.76
CA ASP A 362 20.99 26.06 10.37
C ASP A 362 19.79 25.49 9.58
N SER A 363 18.72 26.28 9.50
CA SER A 363 17.73 26.16 8.42
C SER A 363 18.21 26.94 7.18
N GLU A 364 19.48 26.80 6.81
CA GLU A 364 19.92 27.21 5.49
C GLU A 364 19.35 26.20 4.48
N VAL A 365 18.50 26.72 3.59
CA VAL A 365 17.99 25.99 2.43
C VAL A 365 19.19 25.55 1.60
N ARG A 366 19.71 24.35 1.84
CA ARG A 366 20.79 23.79 1.03
C ARG A 366 20.27 23.63 -0.40
N ASN A 367 20.87 24.34 -1.35
CA ASN A 367 20.61 24.14 -2.76
C ASN A 367 21.28 22.83 -3.22
N VAL A 368 20.62 22.10 -4.11
CA VAL A 368 21.15 20.94 -4.82
C VAL A 368 21.59 21.34 -6.22
N SER A 369 22.66 20.72 -6.69
CA SER A 369 23.19 20.82 -8.04
C SER A 369 22.94 19.51 -8.78
N PHE A 370 22.43 19.56 -9.99
CA PHE A 370 22.12 18.36 -10.78
C PHE A 370 22.16 18.68 -12.27
N THR A 371 22.08 17.66 -13.11
CA THR A 371 21.96 17.85 -14.57
C THR A 371 20.60 17.43 -15.08
N TYR A 372 20.09 18.16 -16.06
CA TYR A 372 18.89 17.82 -16.80
C TYR A 372 19.23 17.68 -18.28
N THR A 373 19.08 16.48 -18.81
CA THR A 373 19.40 16.11 -20.19
C THR A 373 18.15 15.74 -20.98
N LEU A 374 18.09 16.11 -22.25
CA LEU A 374 17.10 15.67 -23.23
C LEU A 374 17.78 14.85 -24.30
N TRP A 375 17.23 13.69 -24.64
CA TRP A 375 17.61 12.90 -25.81
C TRP A 375 16.46 12.76 -26.78
N LEU A 376 16.74 12.98 -28.06
CA LEU A 376 15.76 12.84 -29.14
C LEU A 376 16.12 11.66 -30.04
N GLY A 377 15.14 10.78 -30.28
CA GLY A 377 15.26 9.62 -31.15
C GLY A 377 15.84 8.38 -30.46
N THR A 378 15.45 7.19 -30.95
CA THR A 378 15.91 5.90 -30.40
C THR A 378 17.43 5.71 -30.49
N ASN A 379 18.09 6.33 -31.47
CA ASN A 379 19.54 6.31 -31.62
C ASN A 379 20.20 7.60 -31.10
N VAL A 380 19.49 8.41 -30.30
CA VAL A 380 19.97 9.67 -29.73
C VAL A 380 20.55 10.59 -30.81
N THR A 381 19.71 11.02 -31.75
CA THR A 381 20.12 11.89 -32.85
C THR A 381 20.48 13.29 -32.37
N GLU A 382 19.86 13.74 -31.29
CA GLU A 382 20.16 15.01 -30.64
C GLU A 382 20.19 14.83 -29.12
N ASN A 383 21.10 15.54 -28.46
CA ASN A 383 21.15 15.63 -27.01
C ASN A 383 21.37 17.08 -26.54
N TYR A 384 20.76 17.43 -25.42
CA TYR A 384 20.88 18.74 -24.78
C TYR A 384 21.00 18.57 -23.29
N THR A 385 22.00 19.17 -22.65
CA THR A 385 22.23 19.05 -21.20
C THR A 385 22.34 20.43 -20.56
N LEU A 386 21.60 20.63 -19.47
CA LEU A 386 21.69 21.79 -18.60
C LEU A 386 22.22 21.40 -17.23
N TYR A 387 23.07 22.27 -16.68
CA TYR A 387 23.47 22.24 -15.27
C TYR A 387 22.52 23.16 -14.50
N MET A 388 21.84 22.60 -13.51
CA MET A 388 20.79 23.28 -12.75
C MET A 388 21.17 23.33 -11.27
N VAL A 389 20.80 24.42 -10.60
CA VAL A 389 20.92 24.56 -9.15
C VAL A 389 19.56 25.00 -8.62
N ALA A 390 19.05 24.29 -7.62
CA ALA A 390 17.74 24.58 -7.07
C ALA A 390 17.64 24.25 -5.58
N PRO A 391 16.65 24.78 -4.83
CA PRO A 391 16.43 24.39 -3.45
C PRO A 391 16.19 22.89 -3.30
N ARG A 392 16.59 22.31 -2.16
CA ARG A 392 16.19 20.94 -1.80
C ARG A 392 14.67 20.78 -1.76
N ASN A 393 14.20 19.56 -2.04
CA ASN A 393 12.80 19.15 -1.95
C ASN A 393 11.85 19.84 -2.94
N ILE A 394 12.35 20.31 -4.08
CA ILE A 394 11.47 20.76 -5.17
C ILE A 394 11.12 19.59 -6.11
N SER A 395 9.93 19.64 -6.69
CA SER A 395 9.51 18.66 -7.69
C SER A 395 10.23 18.86 -9.02
N PHE A 396 10.39 17.78 -9.77
CA PHE A 396 10.98 17.81 -11.10
C PHE A 396 10.12 18.62 -12.07
N TYR A 397 8.80 18.68 -11.86
CA TYR A 397 7.93 19.58 -12.61
C TYR A 397 8.36 21.05 -12.48
N HIS A 398 8.69 21.50 -11.27
CA HIS A 398 9.20 22.85 -11.05
C HIS A 398 10.58 23.06 -11.71
N VAL A 399 11.43 22.03 -11.68
CA VAL A 399 12.70 22.02 -12.42
C VAL A 399 12.51 22.18 -13.91
N MET A 400 11.51 21.52 -14.50
CA MET A 400 11.19 21.68 -15.91
C MET A 400 10.74 23.11 -16.23
N GLN A 401 9.99 23.76 -15.34
CA GLN A 401 9.60 25.17 -15.51
C GLN A 401 10.83 26.09 -15.49
N MET A 402 11.76 25.87 -14.56
CA MET A 402 13.02 26.62 -14.50
C MET A 402 13.89 26.39 -15.75
N ALA A 403 14.01 25.14 -16.19
CA ALA A 403 14.77 24.79 -17.38
C ALA A 403 14.17 25.41 -18.65
N ALA A 404 12.84 25.41 -18.79
CA ALA A 404 12.13 26.04 -19.90
C ALA A 404 12.29 27.57 -19.93
N ALA A 405 12.50 28.20 -18.76
CA ALA A 405 12.81 29.62 -18.65
C ALA A 405 14.28 29.92 -19.02
N GLN A 406 15.19 28.99 -18.74
CA GLN A 406 16.62 29.12 -19.02
C GLN A 406 16.98 28.82 -20.48
N ASP A 407 16.39 27.79 -21.08
CA ASP A 407 16.65 27.39 -22.46
C ASP A 407 15.33 27.02 -23.17
N PRO A 408 15.00 27.65 -24.31
CA PRO A 408 13.79 27.36 -25.06
C PRO A 408 13.67 25.90 -25.53
N LYS A 409 14.76 25.15 -25.63
CA LYS A 409 14.75 23.72 -25.98
C LYS A 409 14.09 22.85 -24.90
N PHE A 410 14.01 23.35 -23.67
CA PHE A 410 13.40 22.65 -22.54
C PHE A 410 11.93 23.04 -22.32
N LYS A 411 11.34 23.81 -23.24
CA LYS A 411 9.90 24.08 -23.24
C LYS A 411 9.11 22.79 -23.37
N PHE A 412 8.07 22.69 -22.57
CA PHE A 412 7.23 21.51 -22.48
C PHE A 412 5.75 21.90 -22.38
N GLU A 413 4.90 20.94 -22.71
CA GLU A 413 3.46 21.00 -22.48
C GLU A 413 3.07 19.78 -21.65
N ALA A 414 2.26 20.02 -20.62
CA ALA A 414 1.71 18.98 -19.77
C ALA A 414 0.20 19.14 -19.67
N SER A 415 -0.49 18.02 -19.53
CA SER A 415 -1.91 17.97 -19.19
C SER A 415 -2.06 17.68 -17.70
N GLU A 416 -3.01 18.32 -17.04
CA GLU A 416 -3.31 18.06 -15.63
C GLU A 416 -4.24 16.84 -15.50
N TRP A 417 -3.82 15.86 -14.72
CA TRP A 417 -4.57 14.65 -14.41
C TRP A 417 -4.79 14.59 -12.89
N PRO A 418 -5.76 13.79 -12.40
CA PRO A 418 -6.01 13.68 -10.95
C PRO A 418 -4.82 13.21 -10.11
N ASN A 419 -3.77 12.67 -10.75
CA ASN A 419 -2.55 12.17 -10.14
C ASN A 419 -1.31 13.03 -10.49
N GLY A 420 -1.48 14.25 -10.98
CA GLY A 420 -0.41 15.18 -11.33
C GLY A 420 -0.35 15.52 -12.82
N HIS A 421 0.75 16.15 -13.23
CA HIS A 421 1.02 16.62 -14.58
C HIS A 421 1.60 15.50 -15.43
N TYR A 422 0.95 15.23 -16.56
CA TYR A 422 1.44 14.34 -17.60
C TYR A 422 2.10 15.14 -18.71
N VAL A 423 3.42 15.04 -18.81
CA VAL A 423 4.22 15.70 -19.86
C VAL A 423 4.07 14.92 -21.16
N HIS A 424 3.49 15.55 -22.18
CA HIS A 424 3.25 14.92 -23.48
C HIS A 424 3.96 15.61 -24.65
N THR A 425 4.48 16.82 -24.45
CA THR A 425 5.26 17.54 -25.45
C THR A 425 6.50 18.11 -24.76
N LEU A 426 7.68 17.89 -25.33
CA LEU A 426 8.94 18.45 -24.84
C LEU A 426 9.84 18.74 -26.04
N ALA A 427 10.60 19.83 -26.02
CA ALA A 427 11.44 20.27 -27.15
C ALA A 427 10.69 20.36 -28.51
N GLY A 428 9.37 20.60 -28.49
CA GLY A 428 8.53 20.62 -29.69
C GLY A 428 8.12 19.25 -30.24
N HIS A 429 8.56 18.15 -29.64
CA HIS A 429 8.13 16.80 -30.02
C HIS A 429 7.01 16.33 -29.10
N LYS A 430 5.85 16.07 -29.70
CA LYS A 430 4.68 15.52 -29.03
C LYS A 430 4.70 14.00 -29.11
N GLU A 431 4.29 13.34 -28.03
CA GLU A 431 4.11 11.88 -28.04
C GLU A 431 3.14 11.41 -29.12
N GLU A 432 3.47 10.27 -29.73
CA GLU A 432 2.68 9.66 -30.79
C GLU A 432 2.33 8.21 -30.42
N PRO A 433 1.20 7.98 -29.72
CA PRO A 433 0.81 6.64 -29.29
C PRO A 433 0.67 5.63 -30.44
N MET A 434 0.17 6.05 -31.61
CA MET A 434 0.10 5.17 -32.80
C MET A 434 1.48 4.89 -33.42
N GLY A 435 2.44 5.80 -33.26
CA GLY A 435 3.82 5.63 -33.73
C GLY A 435 4.72 4.90 -32.72
N TYR A 436 4.21 4.64 -31.52
CA TYR A 436 4.94 4.13 -30.35
C TYR A 436 6.07 5.05 -29.87
N HIS A 437 6.00 6.36 -30.12
CA HIS A 437 6.98 7.32 -29.61
C HIS A 437 6.51 7.96 -28.32
N TYR A 438 7.32 7.85 -27.27
CA TYR A 438 7.02 8.31 -25.92
C TYR A 438 8.19 9.05 -25.30
N TRP A 439 7.86 9.93 -24.35
CA TRP A 439 8.82 10.56 -23.45
C TRP A 439 8.99 9.72 -22.19
N LEU A 440 10.21 9.25 -21.95
CA LEU A 440 10.55 8.53 -20.72
C LEU A 440 11.51 9.36 -19.87
N LEU A 441 11.16 9.55 -18.61
CA LEU A 441 12.00 10.19 -17.61
C LEU A 441 12.85 9.13 -16.90
N TYR A 442 14.16 9.37 -16.83
CA TYR A 442 15.13 8.53 -16.14
C TYR A 442 15.81 9.33 -15.03
N ARG A 443 16.17 8.61 -13.97
CA ARG A 443 17.02 9.09 -12.88
C ARG A 443 18.28 8.24 -12.90
N LEU A 444 19.42 8.88 -13.16
CA LEU A 444 20.69 8.22 -13.46
C LEU A 444 21.76 8.59 -12.42
N PRO A 445 22.61 7.62 -12.03
CA PRO A 445 23.72 7.87 -11.10
C PRO A 445 24.90 8.60 -11.75
N GLU A 446 24.98 8.57 -13.09
CA GLU A 446 26.05 9.19 -13.88
C GLU A 446 25.45 9.95 -15.06
N VAL A 447 26.23 10.86 -15.64
CA VAL A 447 25.82 11.63 -16.83
C VAL A 447 25.45 10.66 -17.96
N PRO A 448 24.29 10.82 -18.61
CA PRO A 448 23.86 9.91 -19.66
C PRO A 448 24.81 9.91 -20.87
N ASP A 449 25.31 8.72 -21.23
CA ASP A 449 26.18 8.49 -22.40
C ASP A 449 25.38 7.86 -23.57
N PRO A 450 25.26 8.54 -24.73
CA PRO A 450 24.57 8.01 -25.91
C PRO A 450 25.09 6.66 -26.42
N THR A 451 26.36 6.33 -26.14
CA THR A 451 26.96 5.04 -26.57
C THR A 451 26.58 3.87 -25.66
N SER A 452 26.08 4.16 -24.45
CA SER A 452 25.60 3.19 -23.47
C SER A 452 24.25 3.64 -22.90
N PRO A 453 23.16 3.60 -23.70
CA PRO A 453 21.87 4.13 -23.29
C PRO A 453 21.30 3.38 -22.08
N PRO A 454 20.61 4.07 -21.15
CA PRO A 454 20.09 3.48 -19.94
C PRO A 454 18.95 2.49 -20.25
N GLY A 455 18.94 1.38 -19.53
CA GLY A 455 17.87 0.39 -19.61
C GLY A 455 16.61 0.84 -18.86
N ASN A 456 15.49 0.16 -19.12
CA ASN A 456 14.18 0.50 -18.56
C ASN A 456 14.11 0.41 -17.01
N GLN A 457 15.09 -0.23 -16.37
CA GLN A 457 15.21 -0.30 -14.91
C GLN A 457 15.57 1.04 -14.24
N LEU A 458 16.06 2.02 -15.01
CA LEU A 458 16.44 3.35 -14.51
C LEU A 458 15.39 4.43 -14.82
N VAL A 459 14.23 4.01 -15.35
CA VAL A 459 13.08 4.92 -15.54
C VAL A 459 12.61 5.38 -14.16
N ALA A 460 12.34 6.68 -14.02
CA ALA A 460 11.88 7.25 -12.78
C ALA A 460 10.60 6.53 -12.29
N PRO A 461 10.53 6.14 -11.00
CA PRO A 461 9.43 5.33 -10.48
C PRO A 461 8.12 6.11 -10.31
N VAL A 462 8.20 7.44 -10.34
CA VAL A 462 7.09 8.38 -10.09
C VAL A 462 7.04 9.45 -11.19
N GLY A 463 5.91 10.18 -11.26
CA GLY A 463 5.72 11.29 -12.19
C GLY A 463 6.55 12.53 -11.83
N VAL A 464 6.51 13.54 -12.68
CA VAL A 464 7.30 14.77 -12.53
C VAL A 464 6.97 15.59 -11.27
N ASP A 465 5.74 15.50 -10.76
CA ASP A 465 5.34 16.21 -9.53
C ASP A 465 5.88 15.55 -8.25
N ASP A 466 5.99 14.23 -8.24
CA ASP A 466 6.41 13.46 -7.07
C ASP A 466 7.92 13.16 -7.08
N LEU A 467 8.60 13.35 -8.23
CA LEU A 467 10.04 13.18 -8.34
C LEU A 467 10.75 14.39 -7.73
N LEU A 468 11.43 14.20 -6.59
CA LEU A 468 12.26 15.24 -5.96
C LEU A 468 13.69 15.21 -6.50
N VAL A 469 14.29 16.38 -6.66
CA VAL A 469 15.70 16.49 -7.10
C VAL A 469 16.70 16.36 -5.97
N GLU A 470 17.80 15.66 -6.26
CA GLU A 470 18.90 15.40 -5.34
C GLU A 470 20.24 15.93 -5.88
N ASP A 471 21.17 16.19 -4.97
CA ASP A 471 22.49 16.74 -5.30
C ASP A 471 23.37 15.70 -5.98
N GLY A 472 24.02 16.09 -7.08
CA GLY A 472 24.87 15.24 -7.91
C GLY A 472 24.13 14.31 -8.87
N GLU A 473 22.79 14.35 -8.94
CA GLU A 473 22.04 13.44 -9.81
C GLU A 473 21.90 13.92 -11.27
N HIS A 474 21.60 12.96 -12.15
CA HIS A 474 21.42 13.19 -13.57
C HIS A 474 20.04 12.74 -14.02
N TYR A 475 19.21 13.70 -14.47
CA TYR A 475 17.87 13.43 -14.97
C TYR A 475 17.87 13.46 -16.50
N LEU A 476 17.25 12.47 -17.12
CA LEU A 476 17.18 12.35 -18.57
C LEU A 476 15.73 12.20 -19.02
N PHE A 477 15.24 13.09 -19.87
CA PHE A 477 14.04 12.86 -20.66
C PHE A 477 14.43 12.35 -22.05
N TRP A 478 13.98 11.15 -22.41
CA TRP A 478 14.33 10.52 -23.67
C TRP A 478 13.09 10.24 -24.52
N TYR A 479 13.04 10.87 -25.68
CA TYR A 479 12.04 10.61 -26.71
C TYR A 479 12.48 9.43 -27.58
N LYS A 480 11.86 8.27 -27.39
CA LYS A 480 12.21 7.07 -28.16
C LYS A 480 10.98 6.25 -28.54
N LYS A 481 11.19 5.38 -29.52
CA LYS A 481 10.21 4.36 -29.89
C LYS A 481 10.28 3.19 -28.89
N LEU A 482 9.13 2.78 -28.35
CA LEU A 482 8.98 1.60 -27.49
C LEU A 482 8.71 0.32 -28.28
#